data_AF-A0A259MAT6-F1
#
_entry.id   AF-A0A259MAT6-F1
#
_cell.length_a   1.000
_cell.length_b   1.000
_cell.length_c   1.000
_cell.angle_alpha   90.00
_cell.angle_beta   90.00
_cell.angle_gamma   90.00
#
_symmetry.space_group_name_H-M   'P 1'
#
loop_
_entity.id
_entity.type
_entity.pdbx_description
1 polymer ?
#
loop_
_entity_poly.entity_id
_entity_poly.type
_entity_poly.pdbx_seq_one_letter_code
_entity_poly.pdbx_strand_id
1 'polypeptide(L)' 'MPRKPPLGLARKLRDDLYTITAGRPMRWVMVGELGLRHPDTAMATLDAALALAIEKGWMRGEGSPVHSVMLTDEGRRLAQ' A
#
# COMPACT_ATOMS: atom_id res chain seq x y z
N MET A 1 13.40 -5.47 18.57
CA MET A 1 11.94 -5.56 18.37
C MET A 1 11.62 -4.95 17.01
N PRO A 2 10.90 -5.62 16.09
CA PRO A 2 10.46 -4.95 14.88
C PRO A 2 9.51 -3.82 15.30
N ARG A 3 9.80 -2.58 14.89
CA ARG A 3 8.91 -1.44 15.14
C ARG A 3 7.56 -1.76 14.50
N LYS A 4 6.48 -1.65 15.27
CA LYS A 4 5.12 -1.80 14.76
C LYS A 4 4.95 -0.84 13.58
N PRO A 5 4.55 -1.32 12.38
CA PRO A 5 4.43 -0.45 11.22
C PRO A 5 3.46 0.70 11.52
N PRO A 6 3.78 1.94 11.12
CA PRO A 6 2.93 3.07 11.40
C PRO A 6 1.62 2.93 10.62
N LEU A 7 0.52 2.70 11.35
CA LEU A 7 -0.84 2.62 10.80
C LEU A 7 -1.19 3.83 9.92
N GLY A 8 -0.65 5.01 10.26
CA GLY A 8 -0.80 6.21 9.45
C GLY A 8 -0.20 6.08 8.04
N LEU A 9 0.98 5.46 7.91
CA LEU A 9 1.60 5.24 6.60
C LEU A 9 0.84 4.19 5.78
N ALA A 10 0.37 3.11 6.42
CA ALA A 10 -0.46 2.10 5.74
C ALA A 10 -1.74 2.70 5.14
N ARG A 11 -2.38 3.65 5.84
CA ARG A 11 -3.52 4.41 5.31
C ARG A 11 -3.12 5.32 4.15
N LYS A 12 -2.01 6.06 4.29
CA LYS A 12 -1.50 6.91 3.19
C LYS A 12 -1.21 6.09 1.93
N LEU A 13 -0.55 4.94 2.04
CA LEU A 13 -0.30 4.06 0.90
C LEU A 13 -1.60 3.61 0.21
N ARG A 14 -2.65 3.31 0.98
CA ARG A 14 -3.98 2.98 0.44
C ARG A 14 -4.59 4.15 -0.32
N ASP A 15 -4.53 5.34 0.24
CA ASP A 15 -5.09 6.56 -0.36
C ASP A 15 -4.31 6.98 -1.62
N ASP A 16 -2.99 6.78 -1.61
CA ASP A 16 -2.13 6.98 -2.76
C ASP A 16 -2.45 5.97 -3.87
N LEU A 17 -2.64 4.69 -3.53
CA LEU A 17 -3.05 3.67 -4.49
C LEU A 17 -4.43 3.97 -5.08
N TYR A 18 -5.37 4.48 -4.27
CA TYR A 18 -6.66 4.96 -4.77
C TYR A 18 -6.50 6.10 -5.78
N THR A 19 -5.62 7.06 -5.48
CA THR A 19 -5.32 8.19 -6.35
C THR A 19 -4.70 7.73 -7.68
N ILE A 20 -3.68 6.87 -7.62
CA ILE A 20 -2.99 6.33 -8.81
C ILE A 20 -3.96 5.58 -9.72
N THR A 21 -4.87 4.80 -9.12
CA THR A 21 -5.84 4.00 -9.88
C THR A 21 -7.09 4.78 -10.26
N ALA A 22 -7.22 6.04 -9.84
CA ALA A 22 -8.45 6.84 -9.91
C ALA A 22 -9.68 6.06 -9.37
N GLY A 23 -9.48 5.26 -8.31
CA GLY A 23 -10.48 4.38 -7.73
C GLY A 23 -10.90 3.19 -8.60
N ARG A 24 -10.27 2.95 -9.76
CA ARG A 24 -10.64 1.83 -10.64
C ARG A 24 -10.28 0.49 -9.98
N PRO A 25 -11.22 -0.47 -9.94
CA PRO A 25 -10.98 -1.78 -9.34
C PRO A 25 -9.97 -2.60 -10.16
N MET A 26 -9.35 -3.59 -9.53
CA MET A 26 -8.49 -4.60 -10.20
C MET A 26 -7.31 -4.01 -10.98
N ARG A 27 -6.73 -2.91 -10.49
CA ARG A 27 -5.52 -2.30 -11.06
C ARG A 27 -4.33 -2.60 -10.17
N TRP A 28 -3.37 -3.33 -10.73
CA TRP A 28 -2.06 -3.55 -10.14
C TRP A 28 -1.15 -2.35 -10.38
N VAL A 29 -0.41 -1.97 -9.35
CA VAL A 29 0.54 -0.86 -9.33
C VAL A 29 1.84 -1.37 -8.73
N MET A 30 2.96 -0.97 -9.33
CA MET A 30 4.28 -1.34 -8.82
C MET A 30 4.55 -0.67 -7.47
N VAL A 31 5.07 -1.42 -6.51
CA VAL A 31 5.44 -0.88 -5.18
C VAL A 31 6.45 0.26 -5.31
N GLY A 32 7.31 0.22 -6.34
CA GLY A 32 8.23 1.31 -6.66
C GLY A 32 7.51 2.64 -6.95
N GLU A 33 6.39 2.63 -7.67
CA GLU A 33 5.60 3.83 -7.98
C GLU A 33 4.98 4.44 -6.71
N LEU A 34 4.50 3.59 -5.80
CA LEU A 34 4.05 4.01 -4.47
C LEU A 34 5.21 4.58 -3.64
N GLY A 35 6.38 3.94 -3.67
CA GLY A 35 7.58 4.39 -2.96
C GLY A 35 8.06 5.78 -3.39
N LEU A 36 7.93 6.13 -4.68
CA LEU A 36 8.28 7.48 -5.19
C LEU A 36 7.48 8.61 -4.53
N ARG A 37 6.30 8.32 -3.97
CA ARG A 37 5.48 9.29 -3.23
C ARG A 37 5.92 9.48 -1.78
N HIS A 38 6.89 8.68 -1.32
CA HIS A 38 7.44 8.71 0.04
C HIS A 38 8.98 8.73 0.04
N PRO A 39 9.63 9.73 -0.59
CA PRO A 39 11.08 9.74 -0.78
C PRO A 39 11.88 9.74 0.53
N ASP A 40 11.32 10.31 1.60
CA ASP A 40 11.96 10.39 2.92
C ASP A 40 11.66 9.16 3.82
N THR A 41 10.95 8.17 3.30
CA THR A 41 10.59 6.96 4.06
C THR A 41 11.57 5.84 3.74
N ALA A 42 12.23 5.31 4.77
CA ALA A 42 13.11 4.15 4.62
C ALA A 42 12.33 2.95 4.06
N MET A 43 12.92 2.23 3.10
CA MET A 43 12.29 1.07 2.42
C MET A 43 11.69 0.05 3.39
N ALA A 44 12.42 -0.32 4.45
CA ALA A 44 11.90 -1.26 5.45
C ALA A 44 10.63 -0.76 6.18
N THR A 45 10.46 0.56 6.31
CA THR A 45 9.24 1.16 6.89
C THR A 45 8.09 1.15 5.88
N LEU A 46 8.38 1.39 4.60
CA LEU A 46 7.42 1.26 3.50
C LEU A 46 6.91 -0.19 3.39
N ASP A 47 7.82 -1.16 3.39
CA ASP A 47 7.50 -2.59 3.30
C ASP A 47 6.64 -3.03 4.50
N ALA A 48 6.98 -2.60 5.70
CA ALA A 48 6.20 -2.93 6.89
C ALA A 48 4.79 -2.29 6.85
N ALA A 49 4.66 -1.07 6.32
CA ALA A 49 3.36 -0.43 6.16
C ALA A 49 2.52 -1.08 5.05
N LEU A 50 3.15 -1.54 3.96
CA LEU A 50 2.51 -2.30 2.90
C LEU A 50 1.98 -3.64 3.43
N ALA A 51 2.83 -4.37 4.16
CA ALA A 51 2.44 -5.62 4.82
C ALA A 51 1.26 -5.42 5.76
N LEU A 52 1.26 -4.33 6.55
CA LEU A 52 0.12 -3.98 7.41
C LEU A 52 -1.16 -3.68 6.61
N ALA A 53 -1.06 -2.96 5.50
CA ALA A 53 -2.23 -2.67 4.65
C ALA A 53 -2.81 -3.96 4.03
N ILE A 54 -1.95 -4.91 3.66
CA ILE A 54 -2.33 -6.24 3.16
C ILE A 54 -2.97 -7.08 4.28
N GLU A 55 -2.37 -7.13 5.46
CA GLU A 55 -2.90 -7.82 6.64
C GLU A 55 -4.30 -7.29 7.03
N LYS A 56 -4.51 -5.98 6.90
CA LYS A 56 -5.81 -5.34 7.12
C LYS A 56 -6.85 -5.60 6.02
N GLY A 57 -6.46 -6.27 4.94
CA GLY A 57 -7.33 -6.55 3.79
C GLY A 57 -7.65 -5.33 2.93
N TRP A 58 -6.89 -4.23 3.05
CA TRP A 58 -7.08 -3.02 2.22
C TRP A 58 -6.42 -3.17 0.84
N MET A 59 -5.38 -4.00 0.77
CA MET A 59 -4.63 -4.27 -0.45
C MET A 59 -4.42 -5.76 -0.62
N ARG A 60 -4.16 -6.16 -1.86
CA ARG A 60 -3.58 -7.45 -2.19
C ARG A 60 -2.19 -7.23 -2.77
N GLY A 61 -1.21 -7.96 -2.27
CA GLY A 61 0.15 -7.98 -2.82
C GLY A 61 0.38 -9.19 -3.71
N GLU A 62 1.23 -9.02 -4.72
CA GLU A 62 1.70 -10.08 -5.62
C GLU A 62 3.23 -10.06 -5.72
N GLY A 63 3.80 -11.26 -5.79
CA GLY A 63 5.24 -11.50 -5.86
C GLY A 63 5.91 -11.89 -4.54
N SER A 64 7.16 -12.34 -4.64
CA SER A 64 8.06 -12.62 -3.51
C SER A 64 9.48 -12.11 -3.83
N PRO A 65 9.91 -10.97 -3.25
CA PRO A 65 9.13 -10.06 -2.39
C PRO A 65 7.96 -9.40 -3.15
N VAL A 66 6.98 -8.87 -2.40
CA VAL A 66 5.83 -8.15 -2.97
C VAL A 66 6.36 -6.96 -3.78
N HIS A 67 6.09 -6.96 -5.08
CA HIS A 67 6.53 -5.89 -6.00
C HIS A 67 5.36 -5.21 -6.71
N SER A 68 4.17 -5.80 -6.63
CA SER A 68 2.92 -5.25 -7.18
C SER A 68 1.82 -5.31 -6.12
N VAL A 69 0.99 -4.27 -6.08
CA VAL A 69 -0.18 -4.21 -5.19
C VAL A 69 -1.41 -3.70 -5.92
N MET A 70 -2.58 -4.12 -5.46
CA MET A 70 -3.88 -3.61 -5.91
C MET A 70 -4.78 -3.31 -4.71
N LEU A 71 -5.71 -2.36 -4.88
CA LEU A 71 -6.78 -2.15 -3.89
C LEU A 71 -7.76 -3.32 -3.90
N THR A 72 -8.17 -3.73 -2.71
CA THR A 72 -9.38 -4.52 -2.53
C THR A 72 -10.61 -3.63 -2.58
N ASP A 73 -11.80 -4.23 -2.60
CA ASP A 73 -13.05 -3.47 -2.48
C ASP A 73 -13.15 -2.72 -1.15
N GLU A 74 -12.66 -3.33 -0.08
CA GLU A 74 -12.62 -2.69 1.24
C GLU A 74 -11.63 -1.51 1.27
N GLY A 75 -10.41 -1.70 0.77
CA GLY A 75 -9.44 -0.62 0.69
C GLY A 75 -9.93 0.55 -0.14
N ARG A 76 -10.66 0.26 -1.23
CA ARG A 76 -11.29 1.30 -2.06
C ARG A 76 -12.39 2.05 -1.31
N ARG A 77 -13.29 1.35 -0.61
CA ARG A 77 -14.36 2.00 0.19
C ARG A 77 -13.81 2.94 1.27
N LEU A 78 -12.73 2.54 1.93
CA LEU A 78 -12.13 3.32 3.01
C LEU A 78 -11.28 4.52 2.54
N ALA A 79 -10.99 4.61 1.24
CA ALA A 79 -10.18 5.67 0.62
C ALA A 79 -11.01 6.69 -0.19
N GLN A 80 -12.33 6.44 -0.33
CA GLN A 80 -13.31 7.41 -0.84
C GLN A 80 -13.56 8.52 0.18
#